data_AF-A0A1F4EUP3-F1
#
_entry.id   AF-A0A1F4EUP3-F1
#
_cell.length_a   1.000
_cell.length_b   1.000
_cell.length_c   1.000
_cell.angle_alpha   90.00
_cell.angle_beta   90.00
_cell.angle_gamma   90.00
#
_symmetry.space_group_name_H-M   'P 1'
#
loop_
_entity.id
_entity.type
_entity.pdbx_description
1 polymer ?
#
loop_
_entity_poly.entity_id
_entity_poly.type
_entity_poly.pdbx_seq_one_letter_code
_entity_poly.pdbx_strand_id
1 'polypeptide(L)'
;MSMTAQKQDVHDPEVVRAFANLVGSERRLVALYLFTVADIRGTSPRVWNAWKAKLLEDLFRAARRALTGEVLRVDAALAEKQAEALRLLRLYALSDEAKDRLWQQLDTTYFLRHDAQEIAWHTRYLHYRTDTEQPVVKARLAPFGDGLQVMIYCRDREALFARICGYFERAGFNIVEAKIHTTRNAYALDTFVVMGEGRDAHYQDRIGMIEAELAQELTSTGPLPPPRGGRLSRRVRHFPISPAVDIRPDERGAYHVLSVVASDRPGLLYGVARILAGHRINLHTARINTLGDRAEDVFLVSGGALSDSKAVLQLEQELLGELQVQ
;
A
#
# COMPACT_ATOMS: atom_id res chain seq x y z
N MET A 1 -14.59 4.98 -12.06
CA MET A 1 -14.60 4.62 -10.63
C MET A 1 -13.62 3.50 -10.30
N SER A 2 -13.80 2.28 -10.85
CA SER A 2 -12.88 1.15 -10.61
C SER A 2 -11.41 1.51 -10.86
N MET A 3 -11.11 2.15 -12.00
CA MET A 3 -9.76 2.61 -12.35
C MET A 3 -9.20 3.58 -11.30
N THR A 4 -9.92 4.65 -10.96
CA THR A 4 -9.51 5.61 -9.92
C THR A 4 -9.29 4.93 -8.56
N ALA A 5 -10.23 4.09 -8.12
CA ALA A 5 -10.16 3.46 -6.81
C ALA A 5 -8.99 2.46 -6.68
N GLN A 6 -8.58 1.82 -7.78
CA GLN A 6 -7.53 0.80 -7.78
C GLN A 6 -6.16 1.35 -8.18
N LYS A 7 -6.09 2.41 -8.98
CA LYS A 7 -4.84 2.93 -9.56
C LYS A 7 -4.40 4.28 -8.99
N GLN A 8 -5.22 4.93 -8.17
CA GLN A 8 -4.88 6.24 -7.59
C GLN A 8 -5.08 6.22 -6.07
N ASP A 9 -4.46 7.16 -5.37
CA ASP A 9 -4.62 7.31 -3.93
C ASP A 9 -5.98 7.95 -3.62
N VAL A 10 -6.95 7.14 -3.20
CA VAL A 10 -8.31 7.59 -2.85
C VAL A 10 -8.37 8.50 -1.62
N HIS A 11 -7.24 8.65 -0.91
CA HIS A 11 -7.12 9.57 0.21
C HIS A 11 -6.48 10.91 -0.16
N ASP A 12 -5.98 11.05 -1.40
CA ASP A 12 -5.49 12.33 -1.91
C ASP A 12 -6.68 13.25 -2.25
N PRO A 13 -6.81 14.41 -1.59
CA PRO A 13 -7.89 15.37 -1.85
C PRO A 13 -7.94 15.87 -3.30
N GLU A 14 -6.81 15.92 -4.02
CA GLU A 14 -6.78 16.31 -5.43
C GLU A 14 -7.36 15.21 -6.32
N VAL A 15 -6.97 13.95 -6.11
CA VAL A 15 -7.55 12.78 -6.79
C VAL A 15 -9.06 12.73 -6.59
N VAL A 16 -9.51 12.91 -5.34
CA VAL A 16 -10.94 12.95 -5.00
C VAL A 16 -11.65 14.10 -5.73
N ARG A 17 -11.04 15.29 -5.77
CA ARG A 17 -11.61 16.47 -6.44
C ARG A 17 -11.70 16.30 -7.95
N ALA A 18 -10.63 15.81 -8.59
CA ALA A 18 -10.61 15.52 -10.02
C ALA A 18 -11.68 14.47 -10.39
N PHE A 19 -11.81 13.41 -9.59
CA PHE A 19 -12.84 12.40 -9.77
C PHE A 19 -14.25 12.96 -9.56
N ALA A 20 -14.48 13.75 -8.50
CA ALA A 20 -15.75 14.39 -8.24
C ALA A 20 -16.17 15.31 -9.40
N ASN A 21 -15.25 16.14 -9.90
CA ASN A 21 -15.48 17.02 -11.06
C ASN A 21 -15.88 16.24 -12.32
N LEU A 22 -15.20 15.11 -12.57
CA LEU A 22 -15.53 14.23 -13.70
C LEU A 22 -16.93 13.63 -13.59
N VAL A 23 -17.36 13.26 -12.38
CA VAL A 23 -18.68 12.65 -12.12
C VAL A 23 -19.80 13.71 -12.14
N GLY A 24 -19.53 14.90 -11.62
CA GLY A 24 -20.35 16.11 -11.73
C GLY A 24 -21.60 16.19 -10.85
N SER A 25 -22.21 15.07 -10.43
CA SER A 25 -23.38 15.10 -9.53
C SER A 25 -23.48 13.86 -8.64
N GLU A 26 -24.08 14.03 -7.46
CA GLU A 26 -24.29 12.94 -6.50
C GLU A 26 -25.12 11.79 -7.11
N ARG A 27 -26.16 12.12 -7.89
CA ARG A 27 -26.97 11.11 -8.59
C ARG A 27 -26.12 10.24 -9.53
N ARG A 28 -25.23 10.84 -10.31
CA ARG A 28 -24.30 10.09 -11.18
C ARG A 28 -23.30 9.28 -10.37
N LEU A 29 -22.81 9.82 -9.26
CA LEU A 29 -21.89 9.10 -8.36
C LEU A 29 -22.52 7.84 -7.78
N VAL A 30 -23.76 7.93 -7.29
CA VAL A 30 -24.52 6.77 -6.77
C VAL A 30 -24.73 5.72 -7.86
N ALA A 31 -25.19 6.14 -9.05
CA ALA A 31 -25.38 5.23 -10.17
C ALA A 31 -24.07 4.54 -10.59
N LEU A 32 -22.97 5.30 -10.69
CA LEU A 32 -21.65 4.78 -11.04
C LEU A 32 -21.13 3.78 -10.01
N TYR A 33 -21.32 4.05 -8.71
CA TYR A 33 -20.94 3.13 -7.64
C TYR A 33 -21.70 1.81 -7.74
N LEU A 34 -23.04 1.86 -7.80
CA LEU A 34 -23.87 0.66 -7.89
C LEU A 34 -23.55 -0.16 -9.15
N PHE A 35 -23.38 0.50 -10.30
CA PHE A 35 -22.98 -0.15 -11.54
C PHE A 35 -21.61 -0.82 -11.42
N THR A 36 -20.62 -0.14 -10.84
CA THR A 36 -19.26 -0.67 -10.65
C THR A 36 -19.26 -1.89 -9.72
N VAL A 37 -20.02 -1.86 -8.63
CA VAL A 37 -20.14 -3.00 -7.70
C VAL A 37 -20.81 -4.19 -8.38
N ALA A 38 -21.89 -3.95 -9.13
CA ALA A 38 -22.61 -5.00 -9.85
C ALA A 38 -21.73 -5.66 -10.93
N ASP A 39 -20.99 -4.85 -11.70
CA ASP A 39 -20.07 -5.32 -12.74
C ASP A 39 -18.95 -6.19 -12.17
N ILE A 40 -18.21 -5.69 -11.16
CA ILE A 40 -17.09 -6.43 -10.57
C ILE A 40 -17.57 -7.75 -9.95
N ARG A 41 -18.70 -7.73 -9.21
CA ARG A 41 -19.28 -8.97 -8.64
C ARG A 41 -19.79 -9.92 -9.72
N GLY A 42 -20.26 -9.41 -10.84
CA GLY A 42 -20.75 -10.19 -11.99
C GLY A 42 -19.63 -10.92 -12.74
N THR A 43 -18.40 -10.41 -12.72
CA THR A 43 -17.27 -11.04 -13.45
C THR A 43 -16.77 -12.34 -12.82
N SER A 44 -16.51 -12.35 -11.51
CA SER A 44 -16.11 -13.56 -10.77
C SER A 44 -16.13 -13.35 -9.26
N PRO A 45 -16.57 -14.35 -8.47
CA PRO A 45 -16.53 -14.28 -6.99
C PRO A 45 -15.12 -14.13 -6.41
N ARG A 46 -14.06 -14.45 -7.19
CA ARG A 46 -12.66 -14.30 -6.74
C ARG A 46 -12.14 -12.88 -6.87
N VAL A 47 -12.80 -12.05 -7.68
CA VAL A 47 -12.33 -10.68 -7.98
C VAL A 47 -12.78 -9.71 -6.91
N TRP A 48 -13.99 -9.89 -6.39
CA TRP A 48 -14.56 -9.06 -5.33
C TRP A 48 -14.09 -9.53 -3.95
N ASN A 49 -13.41 -8.67 -3.21
CA ASN A 49 -13.05 -8.89 -1.81
C ASN A 49 -13.39 -7.65 -0.97
N ALA A 50 -13.37 -7.79 0.36
CA ALA A 50 -13.71 -6.71 1.28
C ALA A 50 -12.78 -5.49 1.15
N TRP A 51 -11.51 -5.69 0.77
CA TRP A 51 -10.58 -4.60 0.51
C TRP A 51 -10.99 -3.76 -0.71
N LYS A 52 -11.34 -4.38 -1.84
CA LYS A 52 -11.85 -3.66 -3.02
C LYS A 52 -13.16 -2.95 -2.71
N ALA A 53 -14.01 -3.57 -1.90
CA ALA A 53 -15.23 -2.94 -1.41
C ALA A 53 -14.91 -1.64 -0.65
N LYS A 54 -13.96 -1.71 0.29
CA LYS A 54 -13.52 -0.57 1.10
C LYS A 54 -12.97 0.58 0.24
N LEU A 55 -12.13 0.27 -0.76
CA LEU A 55 -11.58 1.30 -1.64
C LEU A 55 -12.66 2.03 -2.46
N LEU A 56 -13.59 1.27 -3.04
CA LEU A 56 -14.70 1.85 -3.79
C LEU A 56 -15.60 2.70 -2.88
N GLU A 57 -15.85 2.22 -1.66
CA GLU A 57 -16.63 2.92 -0.66
C GLU A 57 -15.94 4.21 -0.19
N ASP A 58 -14.63 4.18 0.04
CA ASP A 58 -13.85 5.34 0.45
C ASP A 58 -13.84 6.43 -0.62
N LEU A 59 -13.58 6.05 -1.88
CA LEU A 59 -13.68 6.98 -3.01
C LEU A 59 -15.10 7.54 -3.16
N PHE A 60 -16.13 6.70 -3.02
CA PHE A 60 -17.52 7.13 -3.07
C PHE A 60 -17.82 8.18 -1.99
N ARG A 61 -17.48 7.89 -0.73
CA ARG A 61 -17.75 8.78 0.40
C ARG A 61 -17.00 10.10 0.25
N ALA A 62 -15.73 10.05 -0.12
CA ALA A 62 -14.90 11.23 -0.32
C ALA A 62 -15.43 12.11 -1.48
N ALA A 63 -15.75 11.50 -2.62
CA ALA A 63 -16.30 12.21 -3.78
C ALA A 63 -17.68 12.80 -3.51
N ARG A 64 -18.52 12.11 -2.73
CA ARG A 64 -19.83 12.63 -2.34
C ARG A 64 -19.71 13.91 -1.51
N ARG A 65 -18.81 13.91 -0.50
CA ARG A 65 -18.52 15.11 0.31
C ARG A 65 -18.06 16.28 -0.55
N ALA A 66 -17.15 16.02 -1.50
CA ALA A 66 -16.68 17.04 -2.45
C ALA A 66 -17.83 17.62 -3.31
N LEU A 67 -18.75 16.77 -3.80
CA LEU A 67 -19.89 17.19 -4.63
C LEU A 67 -20.96 17.96 -3.85
N THR A 68 -21.13 17.71 -2.55
CA THR A 68 -22.11 18.40 -1.70
C THR A 68 -21.60 19.75 -1.18
N GLY A 69 -20.43 20.20 -1.62
CA GLY A 69 -19.87 21.50 -1.24
C GLY A 69 -19.23 21.54 0.14
N GLU A 70 -18.99 20.40 0.79
CA GLU A 70 -18.06 20.36 1.91
C GLU A 70 -16.68 20.69 1.35
N VAL A 71 -16.14 21.87 1.70
CA VAL A 71 -14.77 22.19 1.38
C VAL A 71 -13.89 21.17 2.08
N LEU A 72 -13.36 20.21 1.33
CA LEU A 72 -12.32 19.28 1.77
C LEU A 72 -11.03 20.08 1.99
N ARG A 73 -11.03 20.99 2.97
CA ARG A 73 -9.80 21.60 3.46
C ARG A 73 -8.98 20.47 4.05
N VAL A 74 -7.80 20.25 3.49
CA VAL A 74 -6.83 19.25 3.95
C VAL A 74 -6.67 19.33 5.47
N ASP A 75 -6.58 20.55 6.02
CA ASP A 75 -6.47 20.81 7.45
C ASP A 75 -7.68 20.29 8.25
N ALA A 76 -8.89 20.45 7.74
CA ALA A 76 -10.11 20.02 8.44
C ALA A 76 -10.24 18.50 8.42
N ALA A 77 -9.99 17.86 7.28
CA ALA A 77 -9.97 16.39 7.16
C ALA A 77 -8.88 15.77 8.04
N LEU A 78 -7.72 16.41 8.11
CA LEU A 78 -6.63 16.02 9.00
C LEU A 78 -7.04 16.12 10.48
N ALA A 79 -7.62 17.25 10.88
CA ALA A 79 -8.07 17.48 12.25
C ALA A 79 -9.17 16.49 12.67
N GLU A 80 -10.12 16.18 11.78
CA GLU A 80 -11.16 15.16 12.02
C GLU A 80 -10.54 13.78 12.27
N LYS A 81 -9.61 13.34 11.42
CA LYS A 81 -8.90 12.05 11.58
C LYS A 81 -8.12 11.99 12.89
N GLN A 82 -7.40 13.06 13.22
CA GLN A 82 -6.62 13.15 14.45
C GLN A 82 -7.51 13.15 15.70
N ALA A 83 -8.63 13.87 15.68
CA ALA A 83 -9.60 13.88 16.77
C ALA A 83 -10.23 12.50 16.99
N GLU A 84 -10.57 11.80 15.90
CA GLU A 84 -11.11 10.44 15.99
C GLU A 84 -10.05 9.44 16.49
N ALA A 85 -8.80 9.55 16.04
CA ALA A 85 -7.71 8.71 16.55
C ALA A 85 -7.49 8.92 18.05
N LEU A 86 -7.55 10.17 18.53
CA LEU A 86 -7.52 10.49 19.96
C LEU A 86 -8.68 9.87 20.72
N ARG A 87 -9.91 9.97 20.19
CA ARG A 87 -11.09 9.33 20.78
C ARG A 87 -10.87 7.82 20.95
N LEU A 88 -10.29 7.15 19.95
CA LEU A 88 -9.97 5.73 20.01
C LEU A 88 -8.85 5.42 21.02
N LEU A 89 -7.82 6.27 21.12
CA LEU A 89 -6.74 6.10 22.10
C LEU A 89 -7.22 6.17 23.55
N ARG A 90 -8.20 7.04 23.84
CA ARG A 90 -8.82 7.15 25.17
C ARG A 90 -9.53 5.86 25.59
N LEU A 91 -10.06 5.08 24.65
CA LEU A 91 -10.64 3.75 24.94
C LEU A 91 -9.60 2.74 25.44
N TYR A 92 -8.32 2.99 25.18
CA TYR A 92 -7.19 2.19 25.68
C TYR A 92 -6.53 2.81 26.92
N ALA A 93 -7.14 3.83 27.53
CA ALA A 93 -6.62 4.55 28.69
C ALA A 93 -5.24 5.20 28.46
N LEU A 94 -4.91 5.58 27.22
CA LEU A 94 -3.76 6.43 26.95
C LEU A 94 -4.12 7.89 27.23
N SER A 95 -3.18 8.63 27.81
CA SER A 95 -3.33 10.08 28.01
C SER A 95 -3.28 10.83 26.68
N ASP A 96 -3.86 12.03 26.64
CA ASP A 96 -3.91 12.85 25.42
C ASP A 96 -2.49 13.29 24.97
N GLU A 97 -1.53 13.34 25.88
CA GLU A 97 -0.12 13.70 25.64
C GLU A 97 0.70 12.51 25.11
N ALA A 98 0.23 11.27 25.27
CA ALA A 98 0.97 10.09 24.86
C ALA A 98 1.34 10.15 23.37
N LYS A 99 0.48 10.72 22.52
CA LYS A 99 0.73 10.87 21.08
C LYS A 99 1.90 11.80 20.75
N ASP A 100 2.22 12.78 21.59
CA ASP A 100 2.91 13.99 21.17
C ASP A 100 4.29 13.69 20.60
N ARG A 101 5.05 12.83 21.27
CA ARG A 101 6.39 12.44 20.83
C ARG A 101 6.37 11.77 19.46
N LEU A 102 5.41 10.87 19.22
CA LEU A 102 5.28 10.17 17.95
C LEU A 102 4.76 11.11 16.86
N TRP A 103 3.67 11.82 17.11
CA TRP A 103 2.99 12.62 16.10
C TRP A 103 3.81 13.81 15.63
N GLN A 104 4.73 14.32 16.45
CA GLN A 104 5.73 15.31 16.02
C GLN A 104 6.66 14.80 14.92
N GLN A 105 6.87 13.48 14.82
CA GLN A 105 7.70 12.84 13.79
C GLN A 105 6.93 12.51 12.51
N LEU A 106 5.60 12.64 12.53
CA LEU A 106 4.71 12.31 11.42
C LEU A 106 4.35 13.58 10.64
N ASP A 107 4.23 13.45 9.32
CA ASP A 107 3.85 14.55 8.44
C ASP A 107 2.38 14.46 8.00
N THR A 108 1.93 15.49 7.27
CA THR A 108 0.56 15.52 6.71
C THR A 108 0.31 14.31 5.80
N THR A 109 1.30 13.86 5.04
CA THR A 109 1.20 12.72 4.14
C THR A 109 0.81 11.44 4.88
N TYR A 110 1.44 11.17 6.03
CA TYR A 110 1.10 10.03 6.87
C TYR A 110 -0.38 10.05 7.27
N PHE A 111 -0.86 11.16 7.82
CA PHE A 111 -2.24 11.24 8.32
C PHE A 111 -3.28 11.21 7.19
N LEU A 112 -2.94 11.73 6.00
CA LEU A 112 -3.82 11.62 4.84
C LEU A 112 -3.98 10.16 4.40
N ARG A 113 -2.92 9.36 4.40
CA ARG A 113 -2.95 7.97 3.92
C ARG A 113 -3.47 6.94 4.92
N HIS A 114 -3.56 7.30 6.20
CA HIS A 114 -4.02 6.39 7.25
C HIS A 114 -5.42 6.78 7.75
N ASP A 115 -6.21 5.79 8.12
CA ASP A 115 -7.46 6.00 8.84
C ASP A 115 -7.22 6.18 10.34
N ALA A 116 -8.24 6.64 11.07
CA ALA A 116 -8.11 6.91 12.50
C ALA A 116 -7.81 5.65 13.34
N GLN A 117 -8.26 4.47 12.89
CA GLN A 117 -7.98 3.20 13.58
C GLN A 117 -6.54 2.76 13.40
N GLU A 118 -5.96 2.95 12.22
CA GLU A 118 -4.53 2.76 11.93
C GLU A 118 -3.69 3.73 12.76
N ILE A 119 -4.02 5.03 12.74
CA ILE A 119 -3.29 6.06 13.50
C ILE A 119 -3.29 5.73 15.01
N ALA A 120 -4.44 5.38 15.57
CA ALA A 120 -4.55 4.99 16.97
C ALA A 120 -3.78 3.69 17.27
N TRP A 121 -3.84 2.71 16.37
CA TRP A 121 -3.10 1.45 16.52
C TRP A 121 -1.59 1.68 16.51
N HIS A 122 -1.06 2.45 15.57
CA HIS A 122 0.36 2.79 15.50
C HIS A 122 0.79 3.54 16.77
N THR A 123 0.00 4.53 17.18
CA THR A 123 0.29 5.34 18.38
C THR A 123 0.37 4.47 19.63
N ARG A 124 -0.58 3.54 19.83
CA ARG A 124 -0.59 2.63 20.99
C ARG A 124 0.70 1.81 21.10
N TYR A 125 1.27 1.40 19.98
CA TYR A 125 2.50 0.61 19.99
C TYR A 125 3.78 1.43 19.98
N LEU A 126 3.76 2.70 19.58
CA LEU A 126 5.00 3.45 19.33
C LEU A 126 5.21 4.64 20.26
N HIS A 127 4.18 5.10 20.98
CA HIS A 127 4.25 6.32 21.78
C HIS A 127 5.39 6.38 22.80
N TYR A 128 5.82 5.23 23.34
CA TYR A 128 6.89 5.12 24.34
C TYR A 128 8.25 4.70 23.77
N ARG A 129 8.37 4.53 22.44
CA ARG A 129 9.56 3.96 21.80
C ARG A 129 9.83 4.51 20.40
N THR A 130 9.67 5.81 20.23
CA THR A 130 9.92 6.50 18.96
C THR A 130 11.37 6.38 18.48
N ASP A 131 12.32 6.16 19.38
CA ASP A 131 13.76 6.07 19.08
C ASP A 131 14.30 4.67 19.44
N THR A 132 13.50 3.63 19.18
CA THR A 132 13.88 2.23 19.42
C THR A 132 15.01 1.79 18.50
N GLU A 133 16.02 1.11 19.03
CA GLU A 133 17.05 0.47 18.18
C GLU A 133 16.57 -0.86 17.58
N GLN A 134 15.62 -1.51 18.24
CA GLN A 134 15.07 -2.77 17.77
C GLN A 134 13.87 -2.54 16.86
N PRO A 135 13.76 -3.26 15.72
CA PRO A 135 12.58 -3.24 14.88
C PRO A 135 11.33 -3.62 15.67
N VAL A 136 10.25 -2.89 15.43
CA VAL A 136 8.92 -3.18 15.98
C VAL A 136 8.05 -3.67 14.85
N VAL A 137 7.63 -4.94 14.94
CA VAL A 137 6.65 -5.51 14.03
C VAL A 137 5.40 -5.84 14.85
N LYS A 138 4.24 -5.41 14.35
CA LYS A 138 2.94 -5.74 14.94
C LYS A 138 1.96 -6.15 13.86
N ALA A 139 1.27 -7.26 14.06
CA ALA A 139 0.27 -7.75 13.13
C ALA A 139 -1.10 -7.86 13.80
N ARG A 140 -2.16 -7.65 13.03
CA ARG A 140 -3.55 -7.85 13.43
C ARG A 140 -4.35 -8.38 12.24
N LEU A 141 -5.53 -8.92 12.50
CA LEU A 141 -6.49 -9.18 11.42
C LEU A 141 -6.80 -7.87 10.72
N ALA A 142 -6.85 -7.90 9.39
CA ALA A 142 -7.21 -6.73 8.60
C ALA A 142 -8.61 -6.23 9.06
N PRO A 143 -8.79 -4.93 9.38
CA PRO A 143 -10.08 -4.43 9.87
C PRO A 143 -11.21 -4.62 8.87
N PHE A 144 -10.88 -4.64 7.57
CA PHE A 144 -11.82 -4.81 6.47
C PHE A 144 -11.36 -5.97 5.57
N GLY A 145 -11.76 -7.20 5.89
CA GLY A 145 -11.60 -8.36 5.02
C GLY A 145 -10.77 -9.51 5.56
N ASP A 146 -10.37 -10.37 4.62
CA ASP A 146 -9.52 -11.53 4.89
C ASP A 146 -8.04 -11.12 4.78
N GLY A 147 -7.22 -11.55 5.74
CA GLY A 147 -5.79 -11.26 5.76
C GLY A 147 -5.30 -10.64 7.06
N LEU A 148 -4.04 -10.21 7.04
CA LEU A 148 -3.37 -9.52 8.14
C LEU A 148 -2.96 -8.12 7.72
N GLN A 149 -3.10 -7.18 8.65
CA GLN A 149 -2.44 -5.89 8.57
C GLN A 149 -1.19 -5.93 9.45
N VAL A 150 -0.04 -5.55 8.89
CA VAL A 150 1.27 -5.59 9.55
C VAL A 150 1.87 -4.18 9.57
N MET A 151 2.11 -3.65 10.76
CA MET A 151 2.86 -2.41 11.02
C MET A 151 4.32 -2.77 11.28
N ILE A 152 5.22 -2.04 10.63
CA ILE A 152 6.67 -2.19 10.76
C ILE A 152 7.24 -0.81 11.13
N TYR A 153 8.02 -0.76 12.21
CA TYR A 153 8.73 0.44 12.63
C TYR A 153 10.19 0.15 12.94
N CYS A 154 11.11 0.68 12.13
CA CYS A 154 12.56 0.49 12.29
C CYS A 154 13.34 1.65 11.64
N ARG A 155 14.66 1.75 11.90
CA ARG A 155 15.51 2.73 11.22
C ARG A 155 15.43 2.52 9.71
N ASP A 156 15.17 3.60 8.97
CA ASP A 156 15.06 3.54 7.52
C ASP A 156 16.44 3.28 6.88
N ARG A 157 16.45 2.51 5.79
CA ARG A 157 17.67 2.11 5.09
C ARG A 157 17.40 1.66 3.66
N GLU A 158 18.44 1.69 2.84
CA GLU A 158 18.38 1.24 1.45
C GLU A 158 17.83 -0.20 1.35
N ALA A 159 16.98 -0.41 0.35
CA ALA A 159 16.36 -1.69 0.03
C ALA A 159 15.49 -2.32 1.15
N LEU A 160 15.07 -1.54 2.17
CA LEU A 160 14.19 -2.01 3.24
C LEU A 160 12.88 -2.60 2.71
N PHE A 161 12.21 -1.90 1.79
CA PHE A 161 10.98 -2.36 1.15
C PHE A 161 11.17 -3.72 0.46
N ALA A 162 12.24 -3.86 -0.34
CA ALA A 162 12.56 -5.12 -1.00
C ALA A 162 12.78 -6.25 0.00
N ARG A 163 13.47 -6.00 1.12
CA ARG A 163 13.66 -7.00 2.19
C ARG A 163 12.33 -7.47 2.77
N ILE A 164 11.41 -6.54 3.04
CA ILE A 164 10.08 -6.84 3.58
C ILE A 164 9.27 -7.66 2.56
N CYS A 165 9.27 -7.28 1.28
CA CYS A 165 8.63 -8.06 0.22
C CYS A 165 9.20 -9.48 0.11
N GLY A 166 10.53 -9.61 0.19
CA GLY A 166 11.21 -10.90 0.19
C GLY A 166 10.83 -11.76 1.39
N TYR A 167 10.63 -11.18 2.58
CA TYR A 167 10.12 -11.92 3.74
C TYR A 167 8.72 -12.48 3.49
N PHE A 168 7.77 -11.63 3.07
CA PHE A 168 6.39 -12.05 2.84
C PHE A 168 6.28 -13.12 1.75
N GLU A 169 7.06 -12.99 0.67
CA GLU A 169 7.17 -14.02 -0.37
C GLU A 169 7.59 -15.37 0.21
N ARG A 170 8.69 -15.41 0.98
CA ARG A 170 9.20 -16.64 1.60
C ARG A 170 8.24 -17.23 2.63
N ALA A 171 7.47 -16.38 3.29
CA ALA A 171 6.45 -16.76 4.26
C ALA A 171 5.11 -17.15 3.61
N GLY A 172 5.01 -17.15 2.27
CA GLY A 172 3.78 -17.55 1.55
C GLY A 172 2.63 -16.55 1.73
N PHE A 173 2.96 -15.26 1.79
CA PHE A 173 2.00 -14.17 1.83
C PHE A 173 2.08 -13.33 0.56
N ASN A 174 0.93 -13.00 0.00
CA ASN A 174 0.77 -12.00 -1.03
C ASN A 174 0.53 -10.64 -0.39
N ILE A 175 1.26 -9.61 -0.84
CA ILE A 175 0.99 -8.23 -0.45
C ILE A 175 -0.13 -7.68 -1.33
N VAL A 176 -1.12 -7.06 -0.71
CA VAL A 176 -2.25 -6.38 -1.40
C VAL A 176 -2.03 -4.87 -1.44
N GLU A 177 -1.47 -4.35 -0.35
CA GLU A 177 -1.23 -2.92 -0.19
C GLU A 177 0.01 -2.73 0.67
N ALA A 178 0.80 -1.72 0.33
CA ALA A 178 1.85 -1.20 1.18
C ALA A 178 1.77 0.33 1.23
N LYS A 179 1.69 0.88 2.45
CA LYS A 179 1.83 2.30 2.74
C LYS A 179 3.21 2.49 3.34
N ILE A 180 4.07 3.23 2.66
CA ILE A 180 5.46 3.42 3.07
C ILE A 180 5.60 4.85 3.59
N HIS A 181 6.19 5.00 4.77
CA HIS A 181 6.35 6.32 5.37
C HIS A 181 7.67 6.42 6.12
N THR A 182 8.52 7.35 5.69
CA THR A 182 9.70 7.73 6.46
C THR A 182 9.36 8.90 7.37
N THR A 183 9.49 8.70 8.68
CA THR A 183 9.30 9.72 9.71
C THR A 183 10.41 10.76 9.68
N ARG A 184 10.19 11.90 10.33
CA ARG A 184 11.19 12.98 10.45
C ARG A 184 12.46 12.58 11.18
N ASN A 185 12.39 11.60 12.08
CA ASN A 185 13.55 11.03 12.77
C ASN A 185 14.18 9.83 12.03
N ALA A 186 13.93 9.68 10.72
CA ALA A 186 14.53 8.66 9.85
C ALA A 186 14.19 7.21 10.22
N TYR A 187 12.95 6.97 10.67
CA TYR A 187 12.38 5.64 10.81
C TYR A 187 11.40 5.35 9.68
N ALA A 188 11.41 4.13 9.17
CA ALA A 188 10.31 3.62 8.37
C ALA A 188 9.14 3.29 9.32
N LEU A 189 7.93 3.75 8.98
CA LEU A 189 6.65 3.40 9.60
C LEU A 189 5.74 2.86 8.50
N ASP A 190 5.95 1.60 8.15
CA ASP A 190 5.31 0.98 7.01
C ASP A 190 4.12 0.13 7.45
N THR A 191 3.06 0.16 6.65
CA THR A 191 1.87 -0.67 6.85
C THR A 191 1.61 -1.52 5.63
N PHE A 192 1.55 -2.83 5.83
CA PHE A 192 1.25 -3.81 4.79
C PHE A 192 -0.08 -4.47 5.07
N VAL A 193 -0.86 -4.72 4.01
CA VAL A 193 -1.98 -5.66 4.05
C VAL A 193 -1.56 -6.89 3.26
N VAL A 194 -1.58 -8.04 3.93
CA VAL A 194 -1.11 -9.32 3.36
C VAL A 194 -2.17 -10.40 3.48
N MET A 195 -2.24 -11.27 2.47
CA MET A 195 -3.13 -12.42 2.41
C MET A 195 -2.31 -13.69 2.24
N GLY A 196 -2.67 -14.73 2.98
CA GLY A 196 -2.06 -16.06 2.87
C GLY A 196 -2.66 -16.83 1.71
N GLU A 197 -1.94 -17.86 1.25
CA GLU A 197 -2.48 -18.80 0.26
C GLU A 197 -3.48 -19.76 0.91
N GLY A 198 -4.72 -19.79 0.42
CA GLY A 198 -5.75 -20.75 0.83
C GLY A 198 -6.93 -20.17 1.62
N ARG A 199 -8.07 -20.88 1.62
CA ARG A 199 -9.32 -20.44 2.28
C ARG A 199 -9.34 -20.69 3.80
N ASP A 200 -8.43 -21.52 4.32
CA ASP A 200 -8.34 -21.92 5.74
C ASP A 200 -7.09 -21.36 6.43
N ALA A 201 -6.57 -20.22 5.95
CA ALA A 201 -5.43 -19.59 6.61
C ALA A 201 -5.86 -19.12 8.02
N HIS A 202 -5.44 -19.84 9.05
CA HIS A 202 -5.57 -19.43 10.45
C HIS A 202 -4.64 -18.24 10.71
N TYR A 203 -5.05 -17.06 10.22
CA TYR A 203 -4.25 -15.83 10.29
C TYR A 203 -3.84 -15.47 11.71
N GLN A 204 -4.70 -15.76 12.70
CA GLN A 204 -4.42 -15.52 14.12
C GLN A 204 -3.15 -16.26 14.58
N ASP A 205 -2.97 -17.52 14.16
CA ASP A 205 -1.81 -18.33 14.53
C ASP A 205 -0.52 -17.81 13.86
N ARG A 206 -0.65 -17.10 12.73
CA ARG A 206 0.49 -16.54 12.00
C ARG A 206 0.94 -15.18 12.52
N ILE A 207 0.16 -14.48 13.35
CA ILE A 207 0.51 -13.16 13.89
C ILE A 207 1.84 -13.21 14.64
N GLY A 208 1.96 -14.09 15.63
CA GLY A 208 3.18 -14.20 16.44
C GLY A 208 4.41 -14.58 15.63
N MET A 209 4.24 -15.47 14.65
CA MET A 209 5.28 -15.86 13.70
C MET A 209 5.79 -14.65 12.90
N ILE A 210 4.90 -13.86 12.29
CA ILE A 210 5.27 -12.66 11.52
C ILE A 210 5.97 -11.64 12.41
N GLU A 211 5.41 -11.36 13.59
CA GLU A 211 6.00 -10.38 14.51
C GLU A 211 7.42 -10.74 14.92
N ALA A 212 7.69 -12.02 15.20
CA ALA A 212 9.01 -12.48 15.60
C ALA A 212 10.00 -12.57 14.42
N GLU A 213 9.62 -13.27 13.35
CA GLU A 213 10.53 -13.55 12.24
C GLU A 213 10.85 -12.30 11.41
N LEU A 214 9.86 -11.44 11.15
CA LEU A 214 10.12 -10.21 10.40
C LEU A 214 10.94 -9.23 11.23
N ALA A 215 10.69 -9.12 12.54
CA ALA A 215 11.55 -8.30 13.41
C ALA A 215 13.00 -8.80 13.36
N GLN A 216 13.20 -10.12 13.43
CA GLN A 216 14.53 -10.73 13.31
C GLN A 216 15.17 -10.47 11.93
N GLU A 217 14.45 -10.65 10.83
CA GLU A 217 14.93 -10.37 9.46
C GLU A 217 15.36 -8.90 9.32
N LEU A 218 14.62 -7.98 9.94
CA LEU A 218 14.93 -6.55 9.90
C LEU A 218 16.19 -6.16 10.68
N THR A 219 16.67 -6.99 11.60
CA THR A 219 17.99 -6.80 12.24
C THR A 219 19.15 -7.18 11.31
N SER A 220 18.92 -8.02 10.30
CA SER A 220 19.98 -8.47 9.40
C SER A 220 20.51 -7.33 8.53
N THR A 221 21.83 -7.25 8.40
CA THR A 221 22.56 -6.34 7.49
C THR A 221 23.12 -7.06 6.26
N GLY A 222 22.88 -8.36 6.13
CA GLY A 222 23.33 -9.15 4.98
C GLY A 222 22.65 -8.74 3.67
N PRO A 223 23.13 -9.22 2.51
CA PRO A 223 22.51 -8.94 1.22
C PRO A 223 21.05 -9.42 1.17
N LEU A 224 20.28 -8.85 0.23
CA LEU A 224 18.93 -9.33 -0.08
C LEU A 224 18.99 -10.81 -0.55
N PRO A 225 18.20 -11.72 0.04
CA PRO A 225 18.16 -13.11 -0.40
C PRO A 225 17.75 -13.25 -1.87
N PRO A 226 18.22 -14.26 -2.61
CA PRO A 226 17.72 -14.50 -3.97
C PRO A 226 16.21 -14.82 -3.93
N PRO A 227 15.42 -14.43 -4.95
CA PRO A 227 14.03 -14.84 -5.08
C PRO A 227 13.93 -16.37 -5.08
N ARG A 228 13.01 -16.96 -4.32
CA ARG A 228 12.91 -18.42 -4.24
C ARG A 228 12.38 -19.05 -5.54
N GLY A 229 11.77 -18.24 -6.40
CA GLY A 229 11.05 -18.74 -7.57
C GLY A 229 9.84 -19.57 -7.15
N GLY A 230 8.90 -19.75 -8.06
CA GLY A 230 7.70 -20.53 -7.76
C GLY A 230 7.16 -21.22 -8.99
N ARG A 231 6.30 -22.20 -8.77
CA ARG A 231 5.67 -22.92 -9.88
C ARG A 231 4.66 -22.00 -10.56
N LEU A 232 5.02 -21.51 -11.75
CA LEU A 232 4.09 -20.78 -12.61
C LEU A 232 2.80 -21.59 -12.83
N SER A 233 1.66 -20.91 -12.79
CA SER A 233 0.38 -21.53 -13.13
C SER A 233 0.43 -22.03 -14.58
N ARG A 234 -0.23 -23.16 -14.88
CA ARG A 234 -0.26 -23.70 -16.26
C ARG A 234 -0.83 -22.68 -17.24
N ARG A 235 -1.79 -21.86 -16.78
CA ARG A 235 -2.40 -20.82 -17.59
C ARG A 235 -1.40 -19.71 -17.94
N VAL A 236 -0.62 -19.23 -16.97
CA VAL A 236 0.46 -18.25 -17.23
C VAL A 236 1.50 -18.81 -18.20
N ARG A 237 1.88 -20.09 -18.08
CA ARG A 237 2.83 -20.73 -19.01
C ARG A 237 2.33 -20.79 -20.44
N HIS A 238 1.04 -21.04 -20.65
CA HIS A 238 0.46 -21.21 -22.00
C HIS A 238 -0.11 -19.92 -22.58
N PHE A 239 -0.51 -18.97 -21.73
CA PHE A 239 -1.11 -17.70 -22.09
C PHE A 239 -0.50 -16.57 -21.24
N PRO A 240 0.80 -16.26 -21.46
CA PRO A 240 1.44 -15.17 -20.74
C PRO A 240 0.84 -13.82 -21.15
N ILE A 241 0.75 -12.92 -20.18
CA ILE A 241 0.34 -11.53 -20.41
C ILE A 241 1.57 -10.75 -20.85
N SER A 242 1.47 -10.01 -21.95
CA SER A 242 2.54 -9.12 -22.39
C SER A 242 2.79 -8.07 -21.32
N PRO A 243 4.02 -7.97 -20.78
CA PRO A 243 4.30 -7.03 -19.72
C PRO A 243 4.27 -5.59 -20.26
N ALA A 244 3.80 -4.67 -19.43
CA ALA A 244 3.81 -3.25 -19.71
C ALA A 244 4.25 -2.48 -18.46
N VAL A 245 5.07 -1.46 -18.69
CA VAL A 245 5.57 -0.52 -17.68
C VAL A 245 5.26 0.89 -18.19
N ASP A 246 4.72 1.73 -17.32
CA ASP A 246 4.42 3.13 -17.63
C ASP A 246 4.80 3.98 -16.42
N ILE A 247 5.64 4.99 -16.64
CA ILE A 247 6.11 5.91 -15.59
C ILE A 247 5.68 7.32 -15.99
N ARG A 248 4.88 7.96 -15.14
CA ARG A 248 4.38 9.32 -15.40
C ARG A 248 4.56 10.21 -14.18
N PRO A 249 4.94 11.48 -14.33
CA PRO A 249 4.95 12.42 -13.23
C PRO A 249 3.53 12.61 -12.69
N ASP A 250 3.41 12.85 -11.38
CA ASP A 250 2.17 13.30 -10.77
C ASP A 250 1.86 14.76 -11.16
N GLU A 251 0.65 15.24 -10.85
CA GLU A 251 0.19 16.58 -11.26
C GLU A 251 1.08 17.72 -10.73
N ARG A 252 1.85 17.47 -9.66
CA ARG A 252 2.76 18.44 -9.02
C ARG A 252 4.23 18.26 -9.43
N GLY A 253 4.56 17.20 -10.18
CA GLY A 253 5.92 16.83 -10.58
C GLY A 253 6.84 16.41 -9.43
N ALA A 254 6.30 16.19 -8.23
CA ALA A 254 7.07 15.82 -7.03
C ALA A 254 7.28 14.30 -6.94
N TYR A 255 6.32 13.53 -7.46
CA TYR A 255 6.34 12.07 -7.48
C TYR A 255 6.09 11.57 -8.90
N HIS A 256 6.32 10.28 -9.12
CA HIS A 256 5.92 9.59 -10.34
C HIS A 256 5.02 8.41 -9.99
N VAL A 257 4.02 8.17 -10.82
CA VAL A 257 3.22 6.97 -10.82
C VAL A 257 3.87 5.97 -11.76
N LEU A 258 4.36 4.87 -11.19
CA LEU A 258 4.84 3.70 -11.92
C LEU A 258 3.71 2.66 -11.96
N SER A 259 3.24 2.34 -13.14
CA SER A 259 2.27 1.26 -13.38
C SER A 259 2.95 0.06 -14.00
N VAL A 260 2.69 -1.12 -13.45
CA VAL A 260 3.22 -2.40 -13.91
C VAL A 260 2.07 -3.34 -14.22
N VAL A 261 2.04 -3.89 -15.43
CA VAL A 261 1.10 -4.94 -15.83
C VAL A 261 1.90 -6.16 -16.25
N ALA A 262 1.61 -7.32 -15.67
CA ALA A 262 2.30 -8.57 -16.02
C ALA A 262 1.47 -9.81 -15.67
N SER A 263 1.96 -10.98 -16.02
CA SER A 263 1.46 -12.23 -15.45
C SER A 263 1.86 -12.34 -13.98
N ASP A 264 0.88 -12.60 -13.12
CA ASP A 264 1.14 -12.80 -11.70
C ASP A 264 1.92 -14.09 -11.46
N ARG A 265 2.93 -14.03 -10.59
CA ARG A 265 3.81 -15.15 -10.25
C ARG A 265 4.45 -14.95 -8.89
N PRO A 266 4.78 -16.05 -8.18
CA PRO A 266 5.51 -15.96 -6.92
C PRO A 266 6.80 -15.14 -7.08
N GLY A 267 6.98 -14.16 -6.20
CA GLY A 267 8.15 -13.29 -6.18
C GLY A 267 8.14 -12.11 -7.16
N LEU A 268 7.06 -11.90 -7.94
CA LEU A 268 6.94 -10.76 -8.87
C LEU A 268 7.25 -9.42 -8.20
N LEU A 269 6.53 -9.10 -7.13
CA LEU A 269 6.70 -7.85 -6.39
C LEU A 269 8.10 -7.72 -5.77
N TYR A 270 8.68 -8.84 -5.31
CA TYR A 270 10.04 -8.83 -4.78
C TYR A 270 11.07 -8.52 -5.87
N GLY A 271 10.91 -9.09 -7.07
CA GLY A 271 11.73 -8.77 -8.25
C GLY A 271 11.65 -7.28 -8.61
N VAL A 272 10.44 -6.72 -8.73
CA VAL A 272 10.22 -5.29 -8.97
C VAL A 272 10.88 -4.44 -7.87
N ALA A 273 10.66 -4.77 -6.60
CA ALA A 273 11.23 -4.03 -5.48
C ALA A 273 12.77 -4.02 -5.48
N ARG A 274 13.41 -5.12 -5.89
CA ARG A 274 14.87 -5.21 -6.01
C ARG A 274 15.41 -4.29 -7.11
N ILE A 275 14.73 -4.21 -8.25
CA ILE A 275 15.10 -3.32 -9.35
C ILE A 275 14.96 -1.86 -8.91
N LEU A 276 13.82 -1.49 -8.31
CA LEU A 276 13.62 -0.13 -7.79
C LEU A 276 14.69 0.26 -6.76
N ALA A 277 15.06 -0.67 -5.87
CA ALA A 277 16.14 -0.45 -4.92
C ALA A 277 17.50 -0.26 -5.60
N GLY A 278 17.81 -1.03 -6.65
CA GLY A 278 19.05 -0.90 -7.43
C GLY A 278 19.20 0.46 -8.12
N HIS A 279 18.07 1.08 -8.50
CA HIS A 279 18.02 2.44 -9.06
C HIS A 279 17.86 3.55 -8.00
N ARG A 280 17.92 3.20 -6.70
CA ARG A 280 17.72 4.11 -5.56
C ARG A 280 16.39 4.88 -5.65
N ILE A 281 15.35 4.19 -6.08
CA ILE A 281 14.00 4.73 -6.16
C ILE A 281 13.31 4.52 -4.82
N ASN A 282 12.84 5.61 -4.23
CA ASN A 282 12.09 5.61 -2.99
C ASN A 282 10.62 5.33 -3.29
N LEU A 283 10.05 4.35 -2.60
CA LEU A 283 8.61 4.05 -2.64
C LEU A 283 7.88 4.82 -1.55
N HIS A 284 6.70 5.33 -1.90
CA HIS A 284 5.78 6.00 -0.98
C HIS A 284 4.52 5.18 -0.75
N THR A 285 4.05 4.49 -1.78
CA THR A 285 2.86 3.63 -1.72
C THR A 285 2.95 2.58 -2.81
N ALA A 286 2.45 1.38 -2.53
CA ALA A 286 2.25 0.32 -3.51
C ALA A 286 0.83 -0.23 -3.37
N ARG A 287 0.09 -0.24 -4.47
CA ARG A 287 -1.20 -0.91 -4.62
C ARG A 287 -0.99 -2.12 -5.50
N ILE A 288 -1.18 -3.31 -4.94
CA ILE A 288 -0.96 -4.58 -5.63
C ILE A 288 -2.32 -5.14 -5.98
N ASN A 289 -2.59 -5.29 -7.27
CA ASN A 289 -3.91 -5.71 -7.72
C ASN A 289 -3.79 -6.91 -8.65
N THR A 290 -4.08 -8.08 -8.10
CA THR A 290 -4.16 -9.31 -8.88
C THR A 290 -5.59 -9.57 -9.36
N LEU A 291 -5.76 -9.71 -10.67
CA LEU A 291 -6.99 -10.15 -11.33
C LEU A 291 -6.77 -11.52 -12.00
N GLY A 292 -7.03 -12.59 -11.24
CA GLY A 292 -6.77 -13.95 -11.72
C GLY A 292 -5.27 -14.20 -11.80
N ASP A 293 -4.74 -14.35 -13.01
CA ASP A 293 -3.30 -14.55 -13.29
C ASP A 293 -2.63 -13.26 -13.80
N ARG A 294 -3.27 -12.10 -13.66
CA ARG A 294 -2.78 -10.78 -14.09
C ARG A 294 -2.48 -9.91 -12.88
N ALA A 295 -1.26 -9.40 -12.78
CA ALA A 295 -0.90 -8.34 -11.85
C ALA A 295 -1.06 -6.98 -12.54
N GLU A 296 -1.69 -6.03 -11.86
CA GLU A 296 -1.77 -4.61 -12.22
C GLU A 296 -1.36 -3.76 -11.03
N ASP A 297 -0.05 -3.64 -10.84
CA ASP A 297 0.51 -2.98 -9.66
C ASP A 297 0.76 -1.51 -9.96
N VAL A 298 0.48 -0.66 -8.98
CA VAL A 298 0.71 0.77 -9.08
C VAL A 298 1.53 1.25 -7.89
N PHE A 299 2.62 1.94 -8.19
CA PHE A 299 3.57 2.44 -7.22
C PHE A 299 3.65 3.96 -7.33
N LEU A 300 3.60 4.64 -6.18
CA LEU A 300 3.98 6.05 -6.09
C LEU A 300 5.45 6.12 -5.69
N VAL A 301 6.28 6.64 -6.59
CA VAL A 301 7.75 6.59 -6.47
C VAL A 301 8.39 7.97 -6.62
N SER A 302 9.60 8.11 -6.11
CA SER A 302 10.45 9.30 -6.30
C SER A 302 11.92 8.89 -6.34
N GLY A 303 12.77 9.71 -6.95
CA GLY A 303 14.21 9.46 -6.98
C GLY A 303 14.88 10.26 -8.08
N GLY A 304 16.18 10.54 -7.93
CA GLY A 304 16.94 11.32 -8.92
C GLY A 304 16.95 10.67 -10.31
N ALA A 305 16.96 9.33 -10.38
CA ALA A 305 16.90 8.58 -11.62
C ALA A 305 15.66 8.89 -12.48
N LEU A 306 14.54 9.30 -11.86
CA LEU A 306 13.30 9.61 -12.57
C LEU A 306 13.34 10.97 -13.30
N SER A 307 14.35 11.79 -13.02
CA SER A 307 14.56 13.08 -13.71
C SER A 307 15.44 12.97 -14.97
N ASP A 308 16.12 11.84 -15.17
CA ASP A 308 16.97 11.56 -16.34
C ASP A 308 16.27 10.56 -17.26
N SER A 309 15.94 10.99 -18.48
CA SER A 309 15.28 10.14 -19.48
C SER A 309 16.08 8.86 -19.80
N LYS A 310 17.42 8.90 -19.74
CA LYS A 310 18.23 7.70 -20.00
C LYS A 310 18.11 6.70 -18.86
N ALA A 311 18.15 7.16 -17.62
CA ALA A 311 17.96 6.32 -16.44
C ALA A 311 16.53 5.74 -16.37
N VAL A 312 15.52 6.53 -16.73
CA VAL A 312 14.13 6.05 -16.84
C VAL A 312 14.01 4.93 -17.88
N LEU A 313 14.58 5.11 -19.07
CA LEU A 313 14.55 4.06 -20.12
C LEU A 313 15.27 2.78 -19.66
N GLN A 314 16.39 2.90 -18.96
CA GLN A 314 17.10 1.75 -18.41
C GLN A 314 16.25 1.01 -17.36
N LEU A 315 15.65 1.75 -16.43
CA LEU A 315 14.74 1.20 -15.43
C LEU A 315 13.56 0.47 -16.09
N GLU A 316 12.93 1.07 -17.10
CA GLU A 316 11.82 0.45 -17.84
C GLU A 316 12.24 -0.84 -18.52
N GLN A 317 13.42 -0.88 -19.14
CA GLN A 317 13.95 -2.09 -19.77
C GLN A 317 14.23 -3.21 -18.76
N GLU A 318 14.84 -2.88 -17.62
CA GLU A 318 15.11 -3.86 -16.56
C GLU A 318 13.82 -4.40 -15.95
N LEU A 319 12.83 -3.53 -15.70
CA LEU A 319 11.50 -3.94 -15.25
C LEU A 319 10.84 -4.83 -16.29
N LEU A 320 10.77 -4.44 -17.56
CA LEU A 320 10.18 -5.26 -18.62
C LEU A 320 10.86 -6.63 -18.72
N GLY A 321 12.18 -6.69 -18.59
CA GLY A 321 12.94 -7.94 -18.57
C GLY A 321 12.56 -8.85 -17.40
N GLU A 322 12.43 -8.29 -16.19
CA GLU A 322 11.96 -9.04 -15.03
C GLU A 322 10.52 -9.54 -15.21
N LEU A 323 9.62 -8.73 -15.77
CA LEU A 323 8.20 -9.07 -15.89
C LEU A 323 7.91 -10.13 -16.96
N GLN A 324 8.87 -10.42 -17.86
CA GLN A 324 8.71 -11.48 -18.86
C GLN A 324 8.67 -12.87 -18.21
N VAL A 325 7.69 -13.67 -18.65
CA VAL A 325 7.61 -15.09 -18.30
C VAL A 325 8.47 -15.87 -19.29
N GLN A 326 9.55 -16.48 -18.79
CA GLN A 326 10.39 -17.42 -19.54
C GLN A 326 9.71 -18.79 -19.64
#